data_AF-A0A3L7T1P7-F1
#
_entry.id   AF-A0A3L7T1P7-F1
#
_cell.length_a   1.000
_cell.length_b   1.000
_cell.length_c   1.000
_cell.angle_alpha   90.00
_cell.angle_beta   90.00
_cell.angle_gamma   90.00
#
_symmetry.space_group_name_H-M   'P 1'
#
loop_
_entity.id
_entity.type
_entity.pdbx_description
1 polymer ?
#
loop_
_entity_poly.entity_id
_entity_poly.type
_entity_poly.pdbx_seq_one_letter_code
_entity_poly.pdbx_strand_id
1 'polypeptide(L)'
;TSSVDGIGEAELERFAEFRQRCALPIRLVEGNRVRGVRTLPAEWCIDRVGVRFALGGFRFEYEPPTAAAVSWTISGSCSPAYAVDKGNRSINVPAFVVDHTTKTVVLPAFSKFMRGVRCQPRTGIDVYAIADSTVVGPMGGAECS
;
A
#
# COMPACT_ATOMS: atom_id res chain seq x y z
N THR A 1 8.46 19.99 -19.49
CA THR A 1 8.26 20.57 -18.14
C THR A 1 7.42 19.59 -17.36
N SER A 2 8.08 18.72 -16.60
CA SER A 2 7.48 17.57 -15.94
C SER A 2 6.60 18.08 -14.79
N SER A 3 5.29 17.94 -14.93
CA SER A 3 4.30 18.34 -13.93
C SER A 3 4.49 17.48 -12.68
N VAL A 4 5.19 18.06 -11.71
CA VAL A 4 5.06 17.72 -10.29
C VAL A 4 4.05 18.73 -9.77
N ASP A 5 2.75 18.57 -10.04
CA ASP A 5 1.67 19.29 -9.33
C ASP A 5 0.28 18.83 -9.79
N GLY A 6 -0.42 18.11 -8.90
CA GLY A 6 -1.88 17.98 -8.93
C GLY A 6 -2.46 16.72 -9.58
N ILE A 7 -3.52 16.20 -8.96
CA ILE A 7 -4.50 15.33 -9.62
C ILE A 7 -5.13 16.17 -10.74
N GLY A 8 -5.09 15.69 -11.99
CA GLY A 8 -5.66 16.41 -13.12
C GLY A 8 -7.18 16.51 -13.02
N GLU A 9 -7.75 17.48 -13.72
CA GLU A 9 -9.20 17.71 -13.74
C GLU A 9 -9.98 16.45 -14.18
N ALA A 10 -9.46 15.74 -15.18
CA ALA A 10 -10.03 14.47 -15.63
C ALA A 10 -10.02 13.39 -14.54
N GLU A 11 -9.00 13.34 -13.67
CA GLU A 11 -8.96 12.41 -12.55
C GLU A 11 -9.94 12.80 -11.44
N LEU A 12 -10.14 14.10 -11.20
CA LEU A 12 -11.17 14.58 -10.25
C LEU A 12 -12.58 14.22 -10.74
N GLU A 13 -12.87 14.41 -12.03
CA GLU A 13 -14.15 14.06 -12.64
C GLU A 13 -14.43 12.55 -12.53
N ARG A 14 -13.45 11.71 -12.90
CA ARG A 14 -13.55 10.24 -12.73
C ARG A 14 -13.81 9.83 -11.29
N PHE A 15 -13.18 10.51 -10.33
CA PHE A 15 -13.42 10.23 -8.91
C PHE A 15 -14.82 10.66 -8.48
N ALA A 16 -15.33 11.79 -8.97
CA ALA A 16 -16.70 12.23 -8.70
C ALA A 16 -17.74 11.23 -9.24
N GLU A 17 -17.57 10.72 -10.46
CA GLU A 17 -18.43 9.67 -11.03
C GLU A 17 -18.36 8.35 -10.25
N PHE A 18 -17.17 7.97 -9.77
CA PHE A 18 -17.02 6.85 -8.85
C PHE A 18 -17.81 7.10 -7.55
N ARG A 19 -17.71 8.31 -6.99
CA ARG A 19 -18.35 8.64 -5.72
C ARG A 19 -19.86 8.68 -5.80
N GLN A 20 -20.43 9.06 -6.94
CA GLN A 20 -21.87 8.97 -7.19
C GLN A 20 -22.40 7.52 -7.12
N ARG A 21 -21.56 6.54 -7.45
CA ARG A 21 -21.91 5.10 -7.44
C ARG A 21 -21.55 4.38 -6.14
N CYS A 22 -20.60 4.92 -5.38
CA CYS A 22 -20.10 4.32 -4.15
C CYS A 22 -20.42 5.20 -2.95
N ALA A 23 -21.39 4.78 -2.12
CA ALA A 23 -21.78 5.48 -0.90
C ALA A 23 -21.01 5.04 0.36
N LEU A 24 -19.99 4.19 0.21
CA LEU A 24 -19.23 3.68 1.35
C LEU A 24 -18.44 4.82 2.03
N PRO A 25 -18.34 4.82 3.38
CA PRO A 25 -17.44 5.70 4.09
C PRO A 25 -15.99 5.47 3.64
N ILE A 26 -15.29 6.56 3.31
CA ILE A 26 -13.87 6.51 2.93
C ILE A 26 -13.08 7.27 4.00
N ARG A 27 -12.09 6.59 4.60
CA ARG A 27 -11.09 7.21 5.47
C ARG A 27 -9.76 7.32 4.76
N LEU A 28 -9.19 8.52 4.76
CA LEU A 28 -7.86 8.78 4.21
C LEU A 28 -6.85 8.94 5.35
N VAL A 29 -5.96 7.97 5.47
CA VAL A 29 -4.76 8.07 6.32
C VAL A 29 -3.68 8.79 5.53
N GLU A 30 -3.15 9.87 6.09
CA GLU A 30 -2.26 10.78 5.39
C GLU A 30 -0.80 10.30 5.44
N GLY A 31 -0.07 10.55 4.35
CA GLY A 31 1.37 10.34 4.31
C GLY A 31 2.14 11.48 4.96
N ASN A 32 3.16 11.15 5.78
CA ASN A 32 4.03 12.14 6.44
C ASN A 32 4.68 13.14 5.46
N ARG A 33 4.89 12.73 4.21
CA ARG A 33 5.51 13.56 3.15
C ARG A 33 4.50 14.23 2.22
N VAL A 34 3.21 13.89 2.32
CA VAL A 34 2.15 14.49 1.49
C VAL A 34 1.50 15.61 2.29
N ARG A 35 2.27 16.66 2.54
CA ARG A 35 1.75 17.92 3.04
C ARG A 35 1.22 18.69 1.83
N GLY A 36 -0.08 18.65 1.58
CA GLY A 36 -0.68 19.48 0.54
C GLY A 36 -1.61 18.79 -0.47
N VAL A 37 -2.31 17.70 -0.11
CA VAL A 37 -3.54 17.38 -0.87
C VAL A 37 -4.45 18.60 -0.73
N ARG A 38 -4.72 19.27 -1.87
CA ARG A 38 -5.74 20.31 -2.01
C ARG A 38 -7.00 19.87 -1.27
N THR A 39 -7.74 20.80 -0.66
CA THR A 39 -9.03 20.50 -0.02
C THR A 39 -9.84 19.59 -0.94
N LEU A 40 -10.08 18.35 -0.49
CA LEU A 40 -10.92 17.41 -1.21
C LEU A 40 -12.35 17.97 -1.22
N PRO A 41 -13.10 17.83 -2.33
CA PRO A 41 -14.49 18.27 -2.37
C PRO A 41 -15.30 17.67 -1.21
N ALA A 42 -16.05 18.51 -0.50
CA ALA A 42 -16.77 18.11 0.72
C ALA A 42 -17.84 17.06 0.43
N GLU A 43 -18.45 17.14 -0.77
CA GLU A 43 -19.42 16.19 -1.29
C GLU A 43 -18.88 14.76 -1.44
N TRP A 44 -17.55 14.58 -1.41
CA TRP A 44 -16.96 13.24 -1.42
C TRP A 44 -17.05 12.54 -0.07
N CYS A 45 -17.35 13.26 1.02
CA CYS A 45 -17.43 12.73 2.38
C CYS A 45 -16.23 11.84 2.76
N ILE A 46 -15.02 12.25 2.39
CA ILE A 46 -13.78 11.56 2.75
C ILE A 46 -13.33 12.07 4.12
N ASP A 47 -13.29 11.17 5.09
CA ASP A 47 -12.83 11.45 6.45
C ASP A 47 -11.30 11.41 6.50
N ARG A 48 -10.67 12.58 6.67
CA ARG A 48 -9.22 12.69 6.83
C ARG A 48 -8.87 12.46 8.29
N VAL A 49 -8.31 11.29 8.58
CA VAL A 49 -8.01 10.84 9.94
C VAL A 49 -6.59 11.19 10.40
N GLY A 50 -5.88 12.02 9.62
CA GLY A 50 -4.49 12.38 9.87
C GLY A 50 -3.50 11.25 9.57
N VAL A 51 -2.30 11.34 10.15
CA VAL A 51 -1.18 10.42 9.84
C VAL A 51 -1.29 9.05 10.53
N ARG A 52 -2.23 8.89 11.48
CA ARG A 52 -2.47 7.64 12.20
C ARG A 52 -3.95 7.42 12.43
N PHE A 53 -4.41 6.21 12.17
CA PHE A 53 -5.77 5.78 12.45
C PHE A 53 -5.77 4.42 13.15
N ALA A 54 -6.62 4.23 14.16
CA ALA A 54 -6.69 2.97 14.91
C ALA A 54 -8.10 2.36 14.78
N LEU A 55 -8.16 1.07 14.49
CA LEU A 55 -9.42 0.34 14.35
C LEU A 55 -9.21 -1.14 14.68
N GLY A 56 -10.03 -1.69 15.59
CA GLY A 56 -10.04 -3.13 15.87
C GLY A 56 -8.70 -3.71 16.35
N GLY A 57 -7.90 -2.93 17.09
CA GLY A 57 -6.58 -3.37 17.55
C GLY A 57 -5.46 -3.23 16.52
N PHE A 58 -5.78 -2.78 15.30
CA PHE A 58 -4.81 -2.42 14.28
C PHE A 58 -4.58 -0.93 14.24
N ARG A 59 -3.39 -0.55 13.78
CA ARG A 59 -3.04 0.81 13.44
C ARG A 59 -2.83 0.91 11.93
N PHE A 60 -3.21 2.04 11.35
CA PHE A 60 -2.97 2.39 9.96
C PHE A 60 -2.08 3.62 9.96
N GLU A 61 -0.91 3.50 9.34
CA GLU A 61 0.03 4.60 9.11
C GLU A 61 0.56 4.46 7.68
N TYR A 62 0.67 5.57 6.93
CA TYR A 62 1.16 5.46 5.55
C TYR A 62 2.59 4.90 5.47
N GLU A 63 3.47 5.40 6.34
CA GLU A 63 4.85 4.93 6.49
C GLU A 63 4.92 3.82 7.55
N PRO A 64 5.68 2.74 7.31
CA PRO A 64 5.89 1.70 8.32
C PRO A 64 6.72 2.25 9.49
N PRO A 65 6.49 1.76 10.73
CA PRO A 65 7.28 2.16 11.88
C PRO A 65 8.72 1.64 11.77
N THR A 66 9.68 2.41 12.33
CA THR A 66 11.11 2.03 12.35
C THR A 66 11.48 1.13 13.54
N ALA A 67 10.58 0.97 14.50
CA ALA A 67 10.75 0.16 15.70
C ALA A 67 9.50 -0.69 15.96
N ALA A 68 9.64 -1.71 16.82
CA ALA A 68 8.55 -2.59 17.19
C ALA A 68 7.33 -1.81 17.72
N ALA A 69 6.18 -1.99 17.06
CA ALA A 69 4.94 -1.41 17.49
C ALA A 69 4.26 -2.26 18.58
N VAL A 70 3.47 -1.60 19.44
CA VAL A 70 2.65 -2.29 20.45
C VAL A 70 1.56 -3.11 19.76
N SER A 71 0.92 -2.53 18.74
CA SER A 71 -0.14 -3.12 17.91
C SER A 71 0.35 -3.37 16.49
N TRP A 72 -0.30 -4.29 15.78
CA TRP A 72 -0.05 -4.47 14.34
C TRP A 72 -0.34 -3.19 13.56
N THR A 73 0.56 -2.85 12.64
CA THR A 73 0.45 -1.67 11.78
C THR A 73 0.28 -2.06 10.31
N ILE A 74 -0.64 -1.42 9.60
CA ILE A 74 -0.88 -1.60 8.17
C ILE A 74 -0.42 -0.33 7.44
N SER A 75 0.46 -0.49 6.46
CA SER A 75 1.15 0.62 5.76
C SER A 75 1.19 0.46 4.24
N GLY A 76 1.47 1.54 3.51
CA GLY A 76 1.42 1.54 2.03
C GLY A 76 2.55 2.26 1.29
N SER A 77 3.52 2.89 1.98
CA SER A 77 4.45 3.85 1.34
C SER A 77 5.40 3.26 0.29
N CYS A 78 6.00 2.10 0.54
CA CYS A 78 7.12 1.59 -0.26
C CYS A 78 6.70 0.77 -1.48
N SER A 79 5.40 0.54 -1.72
CA SER A 79 4.92 -0.28 -2.86
C SER A 79 5.71 -1.60 -3.02
N PRO A 80 5.73 -2.48 -2.00
CA PRO A 80 6.52 -3.71 -2.02
C PRO A 80 6.30 -4.55 -3.29
N ALA A 81 7.41 -5.09 -3.81
CA ALA A 81 7.43 -5.98 -4.95
C ALA A 81 8.40 -7.15 -4.75
N TYR A 82 8.08 -8.30 -5.34
CA TYR A 82 8.91 -9.49 -5.34
C TYR A 82 9.42 -9.78 -6.75
N ALA A 83 10.66 -10.26 -6.86
CA ALA A 83 11.27 -10.62 -8.14
C ALA A 83 10.92 -12.06 -8.51
N VAL A 84 10.32 -12.26 -9.67
CA VAL A 84 10.03 -13.59 -10.22
C VAL A 84 10.84 -13.74 -11.51
N ASP A 85 11.62 -14.81 -11.58
CA ASP A 85 12.37 -15.14 -12.77
C ASP A 85 11.51 -15.98 -13.73
N LYS A 86 11.47 -15.56 -14.99
CA LYS A 86 10.77 -16.22 -16.10
C LYS A 86 11.73 -16.35 -17.27
N GLY A 87 12.37 -17.51 -17.40
CA GLY A 87 13.42 -17.75 -18.39
C GLY A 87 14.62 -16.85 -18.11
N ASN A 88 15.00 -16.01 -19.07
CA ASN A 88 16.13 -15.07 -18.93
C ASN A 88 15.73 -13.66 -18.46
N ARG A 89 14.49 -13.47 -18.00
CA ARG A 89 13.98 -12.17 -17.51
C ARG A 89 13.53 -12.28 -16.06
N SER A 90 13.84 -11.26 -15.28
CA SER A 90 13.29 -11.07 -13.93
C SER A 90 12.22 -9.99 -13.99
N ILE A 91 11.01 -10.32 -13.55
CA ILE A 91 9.89 -9.36 -13.46
C ILE A 91 9.58 -9.06 -11.99
N ASN A 92 9.29 -7.82 -11.68
CA ASN A 92 8.83 -7.45 -10.33
C ASN A 92 7.31 -7.52 -10.31
N VAL A 93 6.77 -8.33 -9.42
CA VAL A 93 5.32 -8.42 -9.16
C VAL A 93 5.00 -7.74 -7.83
N PRO A 94 3.83 -7.09 -7.67
CA PRO A 94 3.41 -6.53 -6.38
C PRO A 94 3.39 -7.61 -5.30
N ALA A 95 3.68 -7.24 -4.06
CA ALA A 95 3.70 -8.18 -2.95
C ALA A 95 3.14 -7.56 -1.66
N PHE A 96 2.56 -8.38 -0.79
CA PHE A 96 2.40 -8.03 0.62
C PHE A 96 3.68 -8.39 1.37
N VAL A 97 4.03 -7.61 2.38
CA VAL A 97 5.16 -7.90 3.28
C VAL A 97 4.67 -7.90 4.71
N VAL A 98 4.96 -8.96 5.46
CA VAL A 98 4.67 -9.07 6.90
C VAL A 98 5.99 -9.11 7.64
N ASP A 99 6.27 -8.06 8.40
CA ASP A 99 7.44 -7.97 9.29
C ASP A 99 6.99 -8.23 10.74
N HIS A 100 7.34 -9.41 11.24
CA HIS A 100 7.04 -9.86 12.60
C HIS A 100 7.86 -9.15 13.67
N THR A 101 9.04 -8.60 13.30
CA THR A 101 9.91 -7.85 14.22
C THR A 101 9.30 -6.50 14.55
N THR A 102 8.78 -5.80 13.53
CA THR A 102 8.14 -4.49 13.72
C THR A 102 6.64 -4.59 13.98
N LYS A 103 6.03 -5.77 13.76
CA LYS A 103 4.57 -6.02 13.71
C LYS A 103 3.89 -5.17 12.64
N THR A 104 4.40 -5.23 11.42
CA THR A 104 3.93 -4.40 10.31
C THR A 104 3.51 -5.26 9.11
N VAL A 105 2.39 -4.91 8.50
CA VAL A 105 1.97 -5.38 7.18
C VAL A 105 2.10 -4.21 6.19
N VAL A 106 2.92 -4.38 5.16
CA VAL A 106 3.05 -3.40 4.08
C VAL A 106 2.26 -3.89 2.88
N LEU A 107 1.29 -3.08 2.46
CA LEU A 107 0.42 -3.33 1.33
C LEU A 107 1.11 -2.93 0.02
N PRO A 108 0.87 -3.67 -1.08
CA PRO A 108 1.32 -3.27 -2.40
C PRO A 108 0.64 -1.97 -2.84
N ALA A 109 1.23 -1.33 -3.85
CA ALA A 109 0.58 -0.26 -4.60
C ALA A 109 -0.75 -0.73 -5.22
N PHE A 110 -1.82 0.04 -5.07
CA PHE A 110 -3.01 -0.12 -5.93
C PHE A 110 -2.76 0.33 -7.38
N SER A 111 -1.77 1.20 -7.60
CA SER A 111 -1.45 1.74 -8.93
C SER A 111 -0.46 0.87 -9.67
N LYS A 112 -0.75 0.57 -10.95
CA LYS A 112 0.16 -0.13 -11.88
C LYS A 112 1.42 0.67 -12.23
N PHE A 113 1.45 1.96 -11.90
CA PHE A 113 2.52 2.88 -12.29
C PHE A 113 3.62 3.03 -11.24
N MET A 114 3.44 2.51 -10.02
CA MET A 114 4.47 2.60 -8.99
C MET A 114 5.54 1.54 -9.24
N ARG A 115 6.79 1.98 -9.46
CA ARG A 115 7.95 1.08 -9.44
C ARG A 115 8.10 0.57 -8.02
N GLY A 116 7.73 -0.69 -7.81
CA GLY A 116 7.78 -1.26 -6.48
C GLY A 116 9.19 -1.42 -5.93
N VAL A 117 9.33 -1.38 -4.61
CA VAL A 117 10.59 -1.65 -3.92
C VAL A 117 10.77 -3.16 -3.79
N ARG A 118 11.88 -3.68 -4.31
CA ARG A 118 12.17 -5.12 -4.26
C ARG A 118 12.38 -5.54 -2.80
N CYS A 119 11.57 -6.49 -2.35
CA CYS A 119 11.66 -7.09 -1.03
C CYS A 119 12.16 -8.54 -1.16
N GLN A 120 12.93 -8.97 -0.18
CA GLN A 120 13.42 -10.34 -0.07
C GLN A 120 12.88 -10.98 1.22
N PRO A 121 12.38 -12.22 1.14
CA PRO A 121 12.09 -13.02 2.32
C PRO A 121 13.34 -13.21 3.18
N ARG A 122 13.17 -13.17 4.50
CA ARG A 122 14.22 -13.46 5.47
C ARG A 122 13.59 -13.79 6.81
N THR A 123 14.35 -14.28 7.77
CA THR A 123 13.84 -14.58 9.12
C THR A 123 13.09 -13.38 9.70
N GLY A 124 11.83 -13.61 10.09
CA GLY A 124 10.93 -12.59 10.62
C GLY A 124 10.27 -11.68 9.58
N ILE A 125 10.53 -11.87 8.29
CA ILE A 125 9.88 -11.15 7.18
C ILE A 125 9.33 -12.13 6.15
N ASP A 126 8.01 -12.22 6.10
CA ASP A 126 7.29 -12.96 5.08
C ASP A 126 6.96 -12.04 3.90
N VAL A 127 7.10 -12.57 2.68
CA VAL A 127 6.70 -11.88 1.46
C VAL A 127 5.66 -12.73 0.74
N TYR A 128 4.53 -12.14 0.36
CA TYR A 128 3.47 -12.79 -0.39
C TYR A 128 3.29 -12.10 -1.74
N ALA A 129 3.71 -12.75 -2.82
CA ALA A 129 3.65 -12.20 -4.17
C ALA A 129 2.22 -12.26 -4.74
N ILE A 130 1.84 -11.27 -5.56
CA ILE A 130 0.57 -11.25 -6.27
C ILE A 130 0.82 -11.55 -7.75
N ALA A 131 0.23 -12.64 -8.25
CA ALA A 131 0.28 -13.03 -9.65
C ALA A 131 -1.07 -13.60 -10.07
N ASP A 132 -1.57 -13.21 -11.25
CA ASP A 132 -2.81 -13.72 -11.84
C ASP A 132 -4.00 -13.73 -10.86
N SER A 133 -4.19 -12.61 -10.16
CA SER A 133 -5.22 -12.42 -9.11
C SER A 133 -5.11 -13.36 -7.90
N THR A 134 -3.96 -14.03 -7.74
CA THR A 134 -3.67 -14.96 -6.65
C THR A 134 -2.56 -14.41 -5.78
N VAL A 135 -2.63 -14.71 -4.48
CA VAL A 135 -1.57 -14.42 -3.51
C VAL A 135 -0.78 -15.71 -3.25
N VAL A 136 0.54 -15.66 -3.42
CA VAL A 136 1.46 -16.80 -3.29
C VAL A 136 2.50 -16.49 -2.22
N GLY A 137 2.70 -17.41 -1.26
CA GLY A 137 3.74 -17.28 -0.24
C GLY A 137 3.45 -18.05 1.06
N PRO A 138 4.27 -17.87 2.10
CA PRO A 138 5.43 -16.98 2.13
C PRO A 138 6.51 -17.42 1.15
N MET A 139 7.01 -16.48 0.34
CA MET A 139 8.10 -16.76 -0.60
C MET A 139 9.38 -17.10 0.18
N GLY A 140 10.20 -18.01 -0.33
CA GLY A 140 11.43 -18.44 0.36
C GLY A 140 11.22 -19.37 1.55
N GLY A 141 9.98 -19.82 1.81
CA GLY A 141 9.72 -20.96 2.70
C GLY A 141 10.18 -22.26 2.04
N ALA A 142 10.73 -23.18 2.84
CA ALA A 142 10.93 -24.55 2.38
C ALA A 142 9.56 -25.13 2.00
N GLU A 143 9.45 -25.63 0.77
CA GLU A 143 8.28 -26.37 0.32
C GLU A 143 8.02 -27.49 1.34
N CYS A 144 6.88 -27.45 2.03
CA CYS A 144 6.43 -28.62 2.78
C CYS A 144 6.17 -29.73 1.78
N SER A 145 7.08 -30.70 1.74
CA SER A 145 6.95 -31.97 1.04
C SER A 145 5.83 -32.82 1.65
#